data_AF-A0AAW7IHM3-F1
#
_entry.id   AF-A0AAW7IHM3-F1
#
_cell.length_a   1.000
_cell.length_b   1.000
_cell.length_c   1.000
_cell.angle_alpha   90.00
_cell.angle_beta   90.00
_cell.angle_gamma   90.00
#
_symmetry.space_group_name_H-M   'P 1'
#
loop_
_entity.id
_entity.type
_entity.pdbx_description
1 polymer ?
#
loop_
_entity_poly.entity_id
_entity_poly.type
_entity_poly.pdbx_seq_one_letter_code
_entity_poly.pdbx_strand_id
1 'polypeptide(L)'
;MQQPTLQAVPTTQLPNAPVDTRASRLDEHVTLFQSEHQKLMELDSEIQVLREQRKALLAQIPPAKERREELRQGRINQLMGGEVSLEAAREYRELGELLEDAKAATTLSESQEKRLAMPLYQAQLAVNSAQSMVAGGYESYLDHKVMPSILNALKKRLAELAALTHAKATIMGQEGARKWAQNELAHALKEAMSGEQVALDGDKPAAREVLATSTRPQAADLLTLCNSPGKRQCLQRELGE
;
A
#
# COMPACT_ATOMS: atom_id res chain seq x y z
N MET A 1 31.29 -51.57 7.43
CA MET A 1 31.77 -50.20 7.13
C MET A 1 30.99 -49.69 5.93
N GLN A 2 29.81 -49.08 6.16
CA GLN A 2 28.96 -48.52 5.11
C GLN A 2 29.26 -47.02 5.01
N GLN A 3 29.68 -46.55 3.83
CA GLN A 3 29.82 -45.13 3.53
C GLN A 3 28.45 -44.55 3.13
N PRO A 4 28.03 -43.38 3.65
CA PRO A 4 26.83 -42.73 3.19
C PRO A 4 27.12 -41.94 1.92
N THR A 5 26.34 -42.20 0.87
CA THR A 5 26.36 -41.43 -0.37
C THR A 5 25.63 -40.10 -0.14
N LEU A 6 26.36 -38.99 -0.15
CA LEU A 6 25.79 -37.64 -0.17
C LEU A 6 25.04 -37.46 -1.50
N GLN A 7 23.71 -37.44 -1.45
CA GLN A 7 22.89 -36.99 -2.56
C GLN A 7 23.07 -35.49 -2.73
N ALA A 8 23.66 -35.09 -3.86
CA ALA A 8 23.69 -33.70 -4.30
C ALA A 8 22.26 -33.26 -4.63
N VAL A 9 21.78 -32.24 -3.91
CA VAL A 9 20.53 -31.53 -4.21
C VAL A 9 20.75 -30.79 -5.54
N PRO A 10 19.96 -31.05 -6.60
CA PRO A 10 20.07 -30.27 -7.82
C PRO A 10 19.54 -28.87 -7.54
N THR A 11 20.42 -27.88 -7.60
CA THR A 11 20.07 -26.47 -7.69
C THR A 11 19.18 -26.32 -8.92
N THR A 12 17.88 -26.12 -8.70
CA THR A 12 16.91 -25.73 -9.72
C THR A 12 17.38 -24.45 -10.39
N GLN A 13 18.07 -24.58 -11.52
CA GLN A 13 18.16 -23.52 -12.51
C GLN A 13 16.72 -23.24 -12.97
N LEU A 14 16.18 -22.09 -12.59
CA LEU A 14 14.95 -21.59 -13.18
C LEU A 14 15.15 -21.50 -14.71
N PRO A 15 14.30 -22.15 -15.53
CA PRO A 15 14.39 -22.02 -16.96
C PRO A 15 14.14 -20.54 -17.32
N ASN A 16 15.10 -19.94 -18.01
CA ASN A 16 14.94 -18.63 -18.62
C ASN A 16 13.78 -18.68 -19.62
N ALA A 17 12.57 -18.35 -19.16
CA ALA A 17 11.39 -18.29 -20.00
C ALA A 17 11.63 -17.25 -21.14
N PRO A 18 11.16 -17.55 -22.37
CA PRO A 18 11.40 -16.70 -23.53
C PRO A 18 10.87 -15.27 -23.34
N VAL A 19 11.50 -14.32 -24.04
CA VAL A 19 11.29 -12.87 -23.87
C VAL A 19 9.84 -12.43 -24.12
N ASP A 20 9.10 -13.14 -24.98
CA ASP A 20 7.68 -12.86 -25.26
C ASP A 20 6.75 -13.27 -24.11
N THR A 21 7.10 -14.33 -23.36
CA THR A 21 6.39 -14.67 -22.11
C THR A 21 6.63 -13.66 -20.99
N ARG A 22 7.69 -12.84 -21.01
CA ARG A 22 7.95 -11.83 -19.95
C ARG A 22 7.14 -10.54 -20.14
N ALA A 23 6.93 -10.09 -21.38
CA ALA A 23 6.10 -8.92 -21.66
C ALA A 23 4.60 -9.19 -21.40
N SER A 24 4.14 -10.43 -21.63
CA SER A 24 2.80 -10.93 -21.23
C SER A 24 2.59 -10.93 -19.71
N ARG A 25 3.65 -11.21 -18.94
CA ARG A 25 3.59 -11.23 -17.47
C ARG A 25 3.46 -9.85 -16.83
N LEU A 26 3.91 -8.78 -17.50
CA LEU A 26 3.78 -7.44 -16.94
C LEU A 26 2.31 -7.02 -16.85
N ASP A 27 1.50 -7.34 -17.85
CA ASP A 27 0.07 -7.05 -17.83
C ASP A 27 -0.63 -7.90 -16.75
N GLU A 28 -0.24 -9.17 -16.60
CA GLU A 28 -0.69 -10.03 -15.50
C GLU A 28 -0.34 -9.44 -14.12
N HIS A 29 0.89 -8.95 -13.92
CA HIS A 29 1.30 -8.32 -12.67
C HIS A 29 0.53 -7.02 -12.38
N VAL A 30 0.22 -6.23 -13.42
CA VAL A 30 -0.64 -5.03 -13.28
C VAL A 30 -2.04 -5.43 -12.84
N THR A 31 -2.65 -6.45 -13.45
CA THR A 31 -3.98 -6.93 -13.05
C THR A 31 -3.99 -7.50 -11.63
N LEU A 32 -2.92 -8.22 -11.24
CA LEU A 32 -2.77 -8.73 -9.88
C LEU A 32 -2.69 -7.57 -8.87
N PHE A 33 -1.87 -6.55 -9.15
CA PHE A 33 -1.80 -5.37 -8.29
C PHE A 33 -3.17 -4.70 -8.15
N GLN A 34 -3.90 -4.49 -9.23
CA GLN A 34 -5.22 -3.88 -9.19
C GLN A 34 -6.17 -4.69 -8.30
N SER A 35 -6.16 -6.02 -8.43
CA SER A 35 -7.01 -6.89 -7.62
C SER A 35 -6.66 -6.87 -6.13
N GLU A 36 -5.36 -6.88 -5.77
CA GLU A 36 -4.92 -6.83 -4.39
C GLU A 36 -5.14 -5.43 -3.79
N HIS A 37 -4.93 -4.38 -4.58
CA HIS A 37 -5.18 -3.01 -4.15
C HIS A 37 -6.66 -2.77 -3.87
N GLN A 38 -7.53 -3.31 -4.73
CA GLN A 38 -8.97 -3.26 -4.51
C GLN A 38 -9.37 -3.94 -3.19
N LYS A 39 -8.86 -5.15 -2.91
CA LYS A 39 -9.10 -5.83 -1.62
C LYS A 39 -8.62 -5.02 -0.42
N LEU A 40 -7.45 -4.38 -0.53
CA LEU A 40 -6.91 -3.53 0.52
C LEU A 40 -7.83 -2.31 0.77
N MET A 41 -8.32 -1.68 -0.30
CA MET A 41 -9.22 -0.53 -0.20
C MET A 41 -10.60 -0.91 0.35
N GLU A 42 -11.12 -2.09 0.00
CA GLU A 42 -12.36 -2.61 0.56
C GLU A 42 -12.24 -2.82 2.07
N LEU A 43 -11.15 -3.46 2.53
CA LEU A 43 -10.88 -3.63 3.97
C LEU A 43 -10.69 -2.29 4.69
N ASP A 44 -9.93 -1.37 4.10
CA ASP A 44 -9.74 -0.02 4.68
C ASP A 44 -11.08 0.70 4.80
N SER A 45 -11.94 0.60 3.78
CA SER A 45 -13.28 1.20 3.80
C SER A 45 -14.17 0.61 4.89
N GLU A 46 -14.16 -0.71 5.09
CA GLU A 46 -14.91 -1.38 6.15
C GLU A 46 -14.48 -0.87 7.53
N ILE A 47 -13.17 -0.74 7.74
CA ILE A 47 -12.62 -0.18 8.99
C ILE A 47 -13.06 1.29 9.18
N GLN A 48 -13.02 2.11 8.13
CA GLN A 48 -13.47 3.50 8.24
C GLN A 48 -14.96 3.60 8.58
N VAL A 49 -15.81 2.73 8.02
CA VAL A 49 -17.24 2.67 8.35
C VAL A 49 -17.42 2.32 9.84
N LEU A 50 -16.70 1.31 10.35
CA LEU A 50 -16.75 0.96 11.78
C LEU A 50 -16.31 2.12 12.68
N ARG A 51 -15.26 2.84 12.28
CA ARG A 51 -14.75 4.01 13.02
C ARG A 51 -15.77 5.14 13.03
N GLU A 52 -16.39 5.46 11.89
CA GLU A 52 -17.35 6.55 11.80
C GLU A 52 -18.65 6.23 12.56
N GLN A 53 -19.13 4.98 12.50
CA GLN A 53 -20.28 4.52 13.29
C GLN A 53 -20.00 4.66 14.80
N ARG A 54 -18.83 4.21 15.26
CA ARG A 54 -18.42 4.33 16.67
C ARG A 54 -18.27 5.77 17.09
N LYS A 55 -17.67 6.63 16.26
CA LYS A 55 -17.56 8.06 16.52
C LYS A 55 -18.94 8.72 16.67
N ALA A 56 -19.90 8.37 15.81
CA ALA A 56 -21.28 8.85 15.90
C ALA A 56 -21.97 8.38 17.19
N LEU A 57 -21.80 7.11 17.58
CA LEU A 57 -22.33 6.58 18.84
C LEU A 57 -21.70 7.28 20.05
N LEU A 58 -20.37 7.42 20.08
CA LEU A 58 -19.65 8.09 21.16
C LEU A 58 -20.06 9.56 21.32
N ALA A 59 -20.42 10.24 20.23
CA ALA A 59 -20.93 11.61 20.28
C ALA A 59 -22.32 11.73 20.93
N GLN A 60 -23.15 10.68 20.89
CA GLN A 60 -24.50 10.66 21.47
C GLN A 60 -24.50 10.30 22.98
N ILE A 61 -23.43 9.68 23.48
CA ILE A 61 -23.36 9.24 24.89
C ILE A 61 -23.36 10.41 25.89
N PRO A 62 -22.56 11.48 25.74
CA PRO A 62 -22.57 12.61 26.68
C PRO A 62 -23.94 13.27 26.87
N PRO A 63 -24.68 13.68 25.81
CA PRO A 63 -25.98 14.32 26.00
C PRO A 63 -27.02 13.36 26.61
N ALA A 64 -26.98 12.07 26.24
CA ALA A 64 -27.86 11.07 26.85
C ALA A 64 -27.57 10.86 28.35
N LYS A 65 -26.29 10.92 28.76
CA LYS A 65 -25.89 10.86 30.18
C LYS A 65 -26.34 12.11 30.95
N GLU A 66 -26.14 13.30 30.38
CA GLU A 66 -26.58 14.56 30.98
C GLU A 66 -28.09 14.56 31.18
N ARG A 67 -28.86 14.20 30.13
CA ARG A 67 -30.31 14.09 30.20
C ARG A 67 -30.77 13.09 31.26
N ARG A 68 -30.10 11.95 31.36
CA ARG A 68 -30.41 10.94 32.37
C ARG A 68 -30.14 11.45 33.79
N GLU A 69 -29.09 12.23 34.00
CA GLU A 69 -28.79 12.83 35.31
C GLU A 69 -29.77 13.94 35.67
N GLU A 70 -30.20 14.77 34.71
CA GLU A 70 -31.30 15.73 34.91
C GLU A 70 -32.58 15.04 35.38
N LEU A 71 -32.97 13.94 34.74
CA LEU A 71 -34.12 13.14 35.13
C LEU A 71 -33.95 12.51 36.52
N ARG A 72 -32.72 12.08 36.87
CA ARG A 72 -32.40 11.58 38.22
C ARG A 72 -32.62 12.67 39.27
N GLN A 73 -32.09 13.86 39.03
CA GLN A 73 -32.20 15.00 39.93
C GLN A 73 -33.65 15.50 40.04
N GLY A 74 -34.38 15.54 38.91
CA GLY A 74 -35.81 15.83 38.87
C GLY A 74 -36.62 14.86 39.73
N ARG A 75 -36.31 13.56 39.68
CA ARG A 75 -36.95 12.55 40.55
C ARG A 75 -36.65 12.78 42.04
N ILE A 76 -35.41 13.15 42.39
CA ILE A 76 -35.05 13.49 43.78
C ILE A 76 -35.89 14.69 44.27
N ASN A 77 -36.04 15.73 43.44
CA ASN A 77 -36.86 16.88 43.77
C ASN A 77 -38.36 16.52 43.92
N GLN A 78 -38.88 15.61 43.11
CA GLN A 78 -40.26 15.10 43.23
C GLN A 78 -40.46 14.32 44.54
N LEU A 79 -39.50 13.50 44.96
CA LEU A 79 -39.57 12.77 46.23
C LEU A 79 -39.58 13.70 47.47
N MET A 80 -39.11 14.95 47.35
CA MET A 80 -39.10 15.96 48.40
C MET A 80 -40.41 16.77 48.51
N GLY A 81 -41.47 16.36 47.80
CA GLY A 81 -42.81 16.97 47.93
C GLY A 81 -43.48 17.39 46.61
N GLY A 82 -42.99 16.90 45.45
CA GLY A 82 -43.57 17.15 44.13
C GLY A 82 -44.32 15.94 43.54
N GLU A 83 -45.11 16.18 42.49
CA GLU A 83 -45.85 15.11 41.78
C GLU A 83 -44.92 14.23 40.94
N VAL A 84 -45.21 12.91 40.90
CA VAL A 84 -44.41 11.92 40.17
C VAL A 84 -44.82 11.89 38.69
N SER A 85 -43.88 12.22 37.79
CA SER A 85 -44.09 12.08 36.33
C SER A 85 -43.73 10.67 35.83
N LEU A 86 -44.73 9.96 35.30
CA LEU A 86 -44.54 8.63 34.70
C LEU A 86 -43.73 8.69 33.40
N GLU A 87 -43.86 9.77 32.62
CA GLU A 87 -43.13 9.97 31.37
C GLU A 87 -41.63 10.14 31.61
N ALA A 88 -41.27 10.98 32.59
CA ALA A 88 -39.87 11.17 33.01
C ALA A 88 -39.24 9.86 33.54
N ALA A 89 -40.02 9.04 34.23
CA ALA A 89 -39.56 7.74 34.72
C ALA A 89 -39.36 6.71 33.59
N ARG A 90 -40.15 6.77 32.52
CA ARG A 90 -39.97 5.95 31.31
C ARG A 90 -38.74 6.40 30.53
N GLU A 91 -38.62 7.69 30.25
CA GLU A 91 -37.46 8.28 29.55
C GLU A 91 -36.15 7.95 30.28
N TYR A 92 -36.12 8.03 31.62
CA TYR A 92 -34.94 7.66 32.42
C TYR A 92 -34.53 6.19 32.25
N ARG A 93 -35.50 5.28 32.13
CA ARG A 93 -35.24 3.84 31.93
C ARG A 93 -34.74 3.58 30.51
N GLU A 94 -35.43 4.12 29.50
CA GLU A 94 -35.08 3.99 28.09
C GLU A 94 -33.68 4.53 27.80
N LEU A 95 -33.33 5.71 28.33
CA LEU A 95 -31.97 6.25 28.24
C LEU A 95 -30.94 5.36 28.95
N GLY A 96 -31.33 4.67 30.02
CA GLY A 96 -30.48 3.70 30.69
C GLY A 96 -30.14 2.50 29.80
N GLU A 97 -31.15 1.93 29.16
CA GLU A 97 -31.02 0.81 28.22
C GLU A 97 -30.20 1.23 27.00
N LEU A 98 -30.53 2.37 26.37
CA LEU A 98 -29.79 2.91 25.22
C LEU A 98 -28.31 3.17 25.53
N LEU A 99 -27.97 3.63 26.74
CA LEU A 99 -26.58 3.85 27.14
C LEU A 99 -25.81 2.56 27.35
N GLU A 100 -26.44 1.49 27.85
CA GLU A 100 -25.80 0.18 27.96
C GLU A 100 -25.63 -0.48 26.58
N ASP A 101 -26.64 -0.39 25.72
CA ASP A 101 -26.57 -0.86 24.33
C ASP A 101 -25.49 -0.12 23.54
N ALA A 102 -25.40 1.21 23.71
CA ALA A 102 -24.36 2.01 23.06
C ALA A 102 -22.96 1.59 23.53
N LYS A 103 -22.76 1.32 24.83
CA LYS A 103 -21.48 0.79 25.33
C LYS A 103 -21.16 -0.57 24.71
N ALA A 104 -22.13 -1.50 24.71
CA ALA A 104 -21.94 -2.82 24.10
C ALA A 104 -21.63 -2.74 22.60
N ALA A 105 -22.29 -1.82 21.88
CA ALA A 105 -22.02 -1.58 20.46
C ALA A 105 -20.62 -0.99 20.23
N THR A 106 -20.15 -0.08 21.10
CA THR A 106 -18.80 0.49 20.99
C THR A 106 -17.71 -0.56 21.23
N THR A 107 -17.85 -1.42 22.24
CA THR A 107 -16.88 -2.50 22.51
C THR A 107 -16.89 -3.55 21.41
N LEU A 108 -18.07 -3.89 20.88
CA LEU A 108 -18.20 -4.77 19.73
C LEU A 108 -17.49 -4.19 18.50
N SER A 109 -17.71 -2.90 18.18
CA SER A 109 -17.05 -2.21 17.07
C SER A 109 -15.52 -2.21 17.20
N GLU A 110 -14.99 -1.97 18.40
CA GLU A 110 -13.54 -2.06 18.68
C GLU A 110 -13.00 -3.46 18.44
N SER A 111 -13.72 -4.49 18.90
CA SER A 111 -13.33 -5.89 18.66
C SER A 111 -13.34 -6.26 17.18
N GLN A 112 -14.33 -5.77 16.42
CA GLN A 112 -14.47 -6.02 14.99
C GLN A 112 -13.34 -5.34 14.23
N GLU A 113 -13.02 -4.09 14.55
CA GLU A 113 -11.87 -3.40 13.99
C GLU A 113 -10.56 -4.15 14.26
N LYS A 114 -10.35 -4.60 15.51
CA LYS A 114 -9.16 -5.36 15.88
C LYS A 114 -9.04 -6.69 15.13
N ARG A 115 -10.16 -7.36 14.83
CA ARG A 115 -10.20 -8.57 13.99
C ARG A 115 -9.75 -8.30 12.56
N LEU A 116 -10.01 -7.11 12.02
CA LEU A 116 -9.61 -6.71 10.66
C LEU A 116 -8.11 -6.35 10.54
N ALA A 117 -7.38 -6.18 11.65
CA ALA A 117 -5.97 -5.81 11.62
C ALA A 117 -5.05 -6.85 10.93
N MET A 118 -5.31 -8.16 11.12
CA MET A 118 -4.55 -9.21 10.45
C MET A 118 -4.86 -9.29 8.94
N PRO A 119 -6.14 -9.34 8.51
CA PRO A 119 -6.51 -9.23 7.09
C PRO A 119 -5.92 -8.00 6.40
N LEU A 120 -6.03 -6.82 7.02
CA LEU A 120 -5.47 -5.58 6.49
C LEU A 120 -3.94 -5.67 6.29
N TYR A 121 -3.23 -6.23 7.27
CA TYR A 121 -1.79 -6.45 7.17
C TYR A 121 -1.40 -7.42 6.04
N GLN A 122 -2.16 -8.50 5.87
CA GLN A 122 -1.91 -9.46 4.79
C GLN A 122 -2.17 -8.85 3.42
N ALA A 123 -3.26 -8.09 3.26
CA ALA A 123 -3.56 -7.35 2.03
C ALA A 123 -2.47 -6.32 1.72
N GLN A 124 -1.97 -5.59 2.73
CA GLN A 124 -0.86 -4.64 2.53
C GLN A 124 0.39 -5.33 1.99
N LEU A 125 0.76 -6.48 2.56
CA LEU A 125 1.91 -7.25 2.08
C LEU A 125 1.71 -7.74 0.64
N ALA A 126 0.52 -8.22 0.31
CA ALA A 126 0.19 -8.67 -1.03
C ALA A 126 0.29 -7.54 -2.05
N VAL A 127 -0.26 -6.36 -1.73
CA VAL A 127 -0.16 -5.15 -2.58
C VAL A 127 1.29 -4.72 -2.77
N ASN A 128 2.08 -4.66 -1.70
CA ASN A 128 3.50 -4.28 -1.79
C ASN A 128 4.31 -5.27 -2.63
N SER A 129 4.02 -6.57 -2.49
CA SER A 129 4.62 -7.62 -3.31
C SER A 129 4.22 -7.49 -4.77
N ALA A 130 2.94 -7.26 -5.07
CA ALA A 130 2.45 -7.06 -6.43
C ALA A 130 3.06 -5.81 -7.08
N GLN A 131 3.16 -4.70 -6.35
CA GLN A 131 3.81 -3.48 -6.83
C GLN A 131 5.29 -3.70 -7.14
N SER A 132 5.98 -4.49 -6.30
CA SER A 132 7.38 -4.89 -6.54
C SER A 132 7.54 -5.77 -7.79
N MET A 133 6.60 -6.68 -8.04
CA MET A 133 6.59 -7.49 -9.27
C MET A 133 6.35 -6.62 -10.51
N VAL A 134 5.46 -5.63 -10.43
CA VAL A 134 5.27 -4.65 -11.52
C VAL A 134 6.53 -3.83 -11.75
N ALA A 135 7.21 -3.39 -10.70
CA ALA A 135 8.46 -2.63 -10.82
C ALA A 135 9.53 -3.42 -11.59
N GLY A 136 9.82 -4.65 -11.14
CA GLY A 136 10.82 -5.51 -11.81
C GLY A 136 10.39 -5.94 -13.22
N GLY A 137 9.10 -6.21 -13.43
CA GLY A 137 8.56 -6.53 -14.75
C GLY A 137 8.66 -5.36 -15.72
N TYR A 138 8.40 -4.14 -15.24
CA TYR A 138 8.48 -2.92 -16.03
C TYR A 138 9.94 -2.55 -16.36
N GLU A 139 10.86 -2.64 -15.40
CA GLU A 139 12.30 -2.48 -15.65
C GLU A 139 12.79 -3.45 -16.73
N SER A 140 12.48 -4.74 -16.59
CA SER A 140 12.86 -5.76 -17.58
C SER A 140 12.25 -5.49 -18.96
N TYR A 141 11.01 -4.99 -19.01
CA TYR A 141 10.35 -4.61 -20.25
C TYR A 141 11.05 -3.41 -20.92
N LEU A 142 11.40 -2.38 -20.14
CA LEU A 142 12.16 -1.24 -20.65
C LEU A 142 13.52 -1.69 -21.20
N ASP A 143 14.26 -2.52 -20.48
CA ASP A 143 15.60 -2.97 -20.89
C ASP A 143 15.61 -3.89 -22.11
N HIS A 144 14.61 -4.75 -22.26
CA HIS A 144 14.62 -5.80 -23.29
C HIS A 144 13.72 -5.52 -24.49
N LYS A 145 12.69 -4.68 -24.35
CA LYS A 145 11.77 -4.34 -25.45
C LYS A 145 11.98 -2.91 -25.95
N VAL A 146 12.13 -1.94 -25.05
CA VAL A 146 12.19 -0.52 -25.43
C VAL A 146 13.63 -0.05 -25.70
N MET A 147 14.57 -0.37 -24.82
CA MET A 147 15.97 0.06 -24.94
C MET A 147 16.63 -0.40 -26.25
N PRO A 148 16.44 -1.62 -26.76
CA PRO A 148 17.09 -2.05 -28.01
C PRO A 148 16.68 -1.25 -29.25
N SER A 149 15.41 -0.82 -29.34
CA SER A 149 14.94 -0.01 -30.48
C SER A 149 15.55 1.39 -30.44
N ILE A 150 15.67 1.97 -29.25
CA ILE A 150 16.30 3.28 -29.02
C ILE A 150 17.81 3.21 -29.27
N LEU A 151 18.50 2.21 -28.72
CA LEU A 151 19.95 2.06 -28.87
C LEU A 151 20.39 1.95 -30.33
N ASN A 152 19.60 1.28 -31.17
CA ASN A 152 19.91 1.14 -32.59
C ASN A 152 19.84 2.48 -33.33
N ALA A 153 18.87 3.34 -33.01
CA ALA A 153 18.79 4.70 -33.56
C ALA A 153 19.92 5.60 -33.01
N LEU A 154 20.20 5.50 -31.71
CA LEU A 154 21.22 6.30 -31.03
C LEU A 154 22.63 6.00 -31.57
N LYS A 155 22.97 4.73 -31.81
CA LYS A 155 24.29 4.34 -32.38
C LYS A 155 24.63 5.08 -33.67
N LYS A 156 23.66 5.29 -34.56
CA LYS A 156 23.87 6.02 -35.82
C LYS A 156 24.16 7.50 -35.57
N ARG A 157 23.48 8.11 -34.59
CA ARG A 157 23.68 9.52 -34.22
C ARG A 157 24.97 9.76 -33.45
N LEU A 158 25.48 8.75 -32.74
CA LEU A 158 26.74 8.83 -31.99
C LEU A 158 28.00 8.70 -32.88
N ALA A 159 27.86 8.40 -34.18
CA ALA A 159 29.00 8.21 -35.07
C ALA A 159 29.87 9.47 -35.23
N GLU A 160 29.25 10.65 -35.34
CA GLU A 160 29.95 11.94 -35.45
C GLU A 160 30.71 12.27 -34.17
N LEU A 161 30.09 12.05 -33.01
CA LEU A 161 30.75 12.21 -31.72
C LEU A 161 31.92 11.22 -31.56
N ALA A 162 31.77 9.98 -32.04
CA ALA A 162 32.86 9.00 -32.02
C ALA A 162 34.04 9.45 -32.89
N ALA A 163 33.79 9.97 -34.10
CA ALA A 163 34.83 10.51 -34.97
C ALA A 163 35.56 11.71 -34.31
N LEU A 164 34.81 12.63 -33.70
CA LEU A 164 35.37 13.75 -32.96
C LEU A 164 36.17 13.30 -31.72
N THR A 165 35.72 12.24 -31.05
CA THR A 165 36.42 11.63 -29.92
C THR A 165 37.77 11.05 -30.37
N HIS A 166 37.82 10.35 -31.51
CA HIS A 166 39.07 9.87 -32.09
C HIS A 166 40.02 11.01 -32.46
N ALA A 167 39.50 12.11 -33.01
CA ALA A 167 40.31 13.30 -33.30
C ALA A 167 40.85 13.93 -32.01
N LYS A 168 40.03 14.07 -30.95
CA LYS A 168 40.50 14.61 -29.66
C LYS A 168 41.52 13.69 -28.97
N ALA A 169 41.42 12.38 -29.17
CA ALA A 169 42.35 11.42 -28.58
C ALA A 169 43.81 11.64 -29.01
N THR A 170 44.06 12.29 -30.15
CA THR A 170 45.43 12.63 -30.58
C THR A 170 46.08 13.72 -29.71
N ILE A 171 45.29 14.54 -29.03
CA ILE A 171 45.76 15.68 -28.21
C ILE A 171 45.84 15.30 -26.74
N MET A 172 44.81 14.63 -26.22
CA MET A 172 44.63 14.38 -24.78
C MET A 172 44.68 12.90 -24.40
N GLY A 173 44.99 12.01 -25.34
CA GLY A 173 44.97 10.56 -25.16
C GLY A 173 43.56 9.96 -25.21
N GLN A 174 43.48 8.64 -25.47
CA GLN A 174 42.22 7.92 -25.65
C GLN A 174 41.30 7.99 -24.42
N GLU A 175 41.85 7.81 -23.23
CA GLU A 175 41.06 7.82 -22.01
C GLU A 175 40.53 9.22 -21.66
N GLY A 176 41.34 10.25 -21.89
CA GLY A 176 40.93 11.65 -21.73
C GLY A 176 39.82 12.04 -22.70
N ALA A 177 39.96 11.66 -23.98
CA ALA A 177 38.93 11.92 -24.99
C ALA A 177 37.63 11.16 -24.70
N ARG A 178 37.70 9.91 -24.22
CA ARG A 178 36.51 9.13 -23.84
C ARG A 178 35.76 9.76 -22.66
N LYS A 179 36.48 10.21 -21.61
CA LYS A 179 35.88 10.92 -20.47
C LYS A 179 35.22 12.22 -20.92
N TRP A 180 35.89 12.99 -21.79
CA TRP A 180 35.30 14.20 -22.38
C TRP A 180 33.99 13.89 -23.12
N ALA A 181 33.98 12.91 -24.03
CA ALA A 181 32.79 12.57 -24.80
C ALA A 181 31.63 12.07 -23.93
N GLN A 182 31.91 11.33 -22.86
CA GLN A 182 30.92 10.91 -21.88
C GLN A 182 30.30 12.10 -21.14
N ASN A 183 31.11 13.10 -20.78
CA ASN A 183 30.62 14.31 -20.11
C ASN A 183 29.71 15.14 -21.02
N GLU A 184 30.06 15.31 -22.30
CA GLU A 184 29.20 16.02 -23.26
C GLU A 184 27.87 15.29 -23.49
N LEU A 185 27.91 13.96 -23.58
CA LEU A 185 26.68 13.15 -23.68
C LEU A 185 25.81 13.27 -22.43
N ALA A 186 26.42 13.26 -21.24
CA ALA A 186 25.70 13.44 -19.98
C ALA A 186 25.06 14.83 -19.90
N HIS A 187 25.76 15.87 -20.39
CA HIS A 187 25.23 17.23 -20.47
C HIS A 187 24.03 17.32 -21.41
N ALA A 188 24.18 16.83 -22.65
CA ALA A 188 23.10 16.83 -23.63
C ALA A 188 21.89 16.02 -23.16
N LEU A 189 22.10 14.88 -22.49
CA LEU A 189 21.03 14.09 -21.89
C LEU A 189 20.30 14.88 -20.78
N LYS A 190 21.04 15.58 -19.92
CA LYS A 190 20.44 16.42 -18.87
C LYS A 190 19.58 17.53 -19.45
N GLU A 191 20.05 18.20 -20.51
CA GLU A 191 19.27 19.22 -21.23
C GLU A 191 17.99 18.63 -21.84
N ALA A 192 18.10 17.47 -22.51
CA ALA A 192 16.95 16.78 -23.07
C ALA A 192 15.93 16.35 -21.99
N MET A 193 16.38 15.89 -20.82
CA MET A 193 15.50 15.54 -19.70
C MET A 193 14.77 16.74 -19.09
N SER A 194 15.33 17.95 -19.21
CA SER A 194 14.70 19.20 -18.75
C SER A 194 13.78 19.86 -19.78
N GLY A 195 13.75 19.33 -21.01
CA GLY A 195 12.92 19.82 -22.10
C GLY A 195 11.49 19.28 -22.07
N GLU A 196 10.78 19.41 -23.20
CA GLU A 196 9.42 18.91 -23.36
C GLU A 196 9.36 17.38 -23.26
N GLN A 197 8.37 16.86 -22.53
CA GLN A 197 8.21 15.41 -22.37
C GLN A 197 7.77 14.77 -23.69
N VAL A 198 8.62 13.90 -24.22
CA VAL A 198 8.31 13.11 -25.42
C VAL A 198 7.69 11.78 -24.98
N ALA A 199 6.57 11.42 -25.60
CA ALA A 199 5.98 10.10 -25.42
C ALA A 199 6.96 9.02 -25.88
N LEU A 200 7.23 8.04 -25.02
CA LEU A 200 8.16 6.96 -25.32
C LEU A 200 7.41 5.85 -26.06
N ASP A 201 7.81 5.56 -27.28
CA ASP A 201 7.21 4.47 -28.06
C ASP A 201 7.39 3.13 -27.35
N GLY A 202 6.27 2.45 -27.08
CA GLY A 202 6.23 1.21 -26.33
C GLY A 202 6.14 1.38 -24.81
N ASP A 203 6.00 2.61 -24.27
CA ASP A 203 5.67 2.83 -22.85
C ASP A 203 4.38 2.08 -22.46
N LYS A 204 4.34 1.59 -21.22
CA LYS A 204 3.16 0.99 -20.62
C LYS A 204 2.65 1.90 -19.49
N PRO A 205 1.73 2.84 -19.80
CA PRO A 205 1.26 3.83 -18.83
C PRO A 205 0.59 3.18 -17.61
N ALA A 206 -0.08 2.03 -17.78
CA ALA A 206 -0.69 1.29 -16.68
C ALA A 206 0.32 0.81 -15.63
N ALA A 207 1.53 0.40 -16.04
CA ALA A 207 2.59 0.02 -15.09
C ALA A 207 3.09 1.25 -14.31
N ARG A 208 3.24 2.40 -14.98
CA ARG A 208 3.64 3.66 -14.33
C ARG A 208 2.59 4.14 -13.34
N GLU A 209 1.32 4.04 -13.70
CA GLU A 209 0.20 4.37 -12.81
C GLU A 209 0.25 3.52 -11.55
N VAL A 210 0.38 2.19 -11.68
CA VAL A 210 0.54 1.27 -10.54
C VAL A 210 1.71 1.65 -9.64
N LEU A 211 2.86 2.02 -10.21
CA LEU A 211 4.04 2.41 -9.45
C LEU A 211 3.89 3.78 -8.77
N ALA A 212 3.04 4.66 -9.29
CA ALA A 212 2.72 5.96 -8.69
C ALA A 212 1.60 5.86 -7.63
N THR A 213 0.74 4.84 -7.70
CA THR A 213 -0.38 4.65 -6.77
C THR A 213 0.10 4.45 -5.34
N SER A 214 -0.45 5.25 -4.42
CA SER A 214 -0.25 5.07 -2.98
C SER A 214 -0.91 3.78 -2.52
N THR A 215 -0.13 2.91 -1.89
CA THR A 215 -0.59 1.64 -1.35
C THR A 215 -0.86 1.68 0.15
N ARG A 216 -0.72 2.85 0.79
CA ARG A 216 -0.88 2.99 2.25
C ARG A 216 -2.35 3.25 2.61
N PRO A 217 -2.99 2.40 3.43
CA PRO A 217 -4.37 2.58 3.88
C PRO A 217 -4.47 3.72 4.91
N GLN A 218 -5.67 4.24 5.08
CA GLN A 218 -5.98 5.24 6.10
C GLN A 218 -5.91 4.63 7.51
N ALA A 219 -6.33 3.37 7.67
CA ALA A 219 -6.21 2.59 8.90
C ALA A 219 -4.79 2.01 9.12
N ALA A 220 -3.74 2.68 8.64
CA ALA A 220 -2.36 2.23 8.78
C ALA A 220 -1.89 2.08 10.24
N ASP A 221 -2.58 2.70 11.19
CA ASP A 221 -2.34 2.51 12.62
C ASP A 221 -2.59 1.07 13.07
N LEU A 222 -3.56 0.35 12.47
CA LEU A 222 -3.80 -1.06 12.77
C LEU A 222 -2.65 -1.98 12.32
N LEU A 223 -1.87 -1.57 11.31
CA LEU A 223 -0.70 -2.32 10.87
C LEU A 223 0.38 -2.42 11.97
N THR A 224 0.39 -1.49 12.92
CA THR A 224 1.34 -1.51 14.06
C THR A 224 1.09 -2.67 15.02
N LEU A 225 -0.13 -3.21 15.04
CA LEU A 225 -0.52 -4.42 15.77
C LEU A 225 0.09 -5.68 15.15
N CYS A 226 0.50 -5.62 13.88
CA CYS A 226 0.97 -6.77 13.11
C CYS A 226 2.44 -6.63 12.67
N ASN A 227 3.16 -5.59 13.11
CA ASN A 227 4.47 -5.23 12.58
C ASN A 227 5.64 -6.17 12.98
N SER A 228 5.40 -7.15 13.86
CA SER A 228 6.39 -8.17 14.21
C SER A 228 5.73 -9.55 14.33
N PRO A 229 6.49 -10.65 14.14
CA PRO A 229 5.97 -12.02 14.31
C PRO A 229 5.35 -12.23 15.71
N GLY A 230 6.00 -11.72 16.76
CA GLY A 230 5.52 -11.83 18.13
C GLY A 230 4.18 -11.13 18.34
N LYS A 231 4.04 -9.90 17.82
CA LYS A 231 2.76 -9.17 17.93
C LYS A 231 1.63 -9.86 17.16
N ARG A 232 1.91 -10.41 15.98
CA ARG A 232 0.93 -11.20 15.22
C ARG A 232 0.46 -12.43 16.01
N GLN A 233 1.39 -13.12 16.68
CA GLN A 233 1.05 -14.28 17.51
C GLN A 233 0.26 -13.89 18.77
N CYS A 234 0.54 -12.74 19.37
CA CYS A 234 -0.26 -12.21 20.48
C CYS A 234 -1.67 -11.85 20.01
N LEU A 235 -1.79 -11.10 18.90
CA LEU A 235 -3.07 -10.73 18.33
C LEU A 235 -3.91 -11.95 17.94
N GLN A 236 -3.32 -12.98 17.35
CA GLN A 236 -4.02 -14.22 17.04
C GLN A 236 -4.56 -14.95 18.28
N ARG A 237 -3.81 -14.92 19.40
CA ARG A 237 -4.28 -15.48 20.68
C ARG A 237 -5.44 -14.68 21.24
N GLU A 238 -5.31 -13.36 21.27
CA GLU A 238 -6.35 -12.44 21.75
C GLU A 238 -7.65 -12.49 20.92
N LEU A 239 -7.58 -12.93 19.65
CA LEU A 239 -8.73 -13.08 18.77
C LEU A 239 -9.30 -14.51 18.74
N GLY A 240 -8.53 -15.50 19.23
CA GLY A 240 -8.93 -16.91 19.29
C GLY A 240 -9.50 -17.34 20.64
N GLU A 241 -9.38 -16.49 21.67
CA GLU A 241 -10.08 -16.55 22.95
C GLU A 241 -11.46 -15.85 22.86
#